data_AF-D1C2E0-F1
#
_entry.id   AF-D1C2E0-F1
#
_cell.length_a   1.000
_cell.length_b   1.000
_cell.length_c   1.000
_cell.angle_alpha   90.00
_cell.angle_beta   90.00
_cell.angle_gamma   90.00
#
_symmetry.space_group_name_H-M   'P 1'
#
loop_
_entity.id
_entity.type
_entity.pdbx_description
1 polymer ?
#
loop_
_entity_poly.entity_id
_entity_poly.type
_entity_poly.pdbx_seq_one_letter_code
_entity_poly.pdbx_strand_id
1 'polypeptide(L)'
;MRRPWRDDPGNLAAPSLVRSEPERALPRPRLLRPPRYARGGAAGWYGSGAARAFAALVVTGVLVLLVYLVSLSSRPAISNLSPRPNTETPPGPVTIRATVASNAQPIRRVIMTIDGAIVEPAVSVQSDHVWVVTFTAVLRRGPHEVRVDVIDEAGQRDGHAWSFTAAGPRIAPTVTFTGPLPGDSVPDGVAHIAAEVVSGGDIVRAEMRLNNDLIPTFLTPETESGTSAQRGSPARNWTLFAEPTLEPGSYTARVIVEDVYGSTTEEVIQFSVVSDPAEASARFVAETGQYMRNPFKAFWEAHDGASLFGRPLSPEFVDDRGITVQYYERARLEQGPDGTVILGLIGREALPAPTEPVEDPHNPAVRYFPETGHTLAGKFREFWEQRGGIPIFGFPITEEMDEGGVRVQYFERARLELRPNSDGTGMEVTITPLGEQLWRQRRGGG
;
A
#
# COMPACT_ATOMS: atom_id res chain seq x y z
N MET A 1 -17.20 46.33 42.58
CA MET A 1 -17.38 46.07 44.03
C MET A 1 -16.75 44.72 44.37
N ARG A 2 -15.83 44.73 45.34
CA ARG A 2 -15.47 43.70 46.35
C ARG A 2 -15.65 42.18 46.05
N ARG A 3 -14.53 41.45 46.09
CA ARG A 3 -14.33 40.07 46.65
C ARG A 3 -14.82 39.99 48.13
N PRO A 4 -15.05 38.84 48.83
CA PRO A 4 -14.14 37.66 48.87
C PRO A 4 -14.69 36.24 49.28
N TRP A 5 -13.81 35.23 49.12
CA TRP A 5 -13.52 34.02 49.95
C TRP A 5 -14.60 33.29 50.79
N ARG A 6 -14.72 31.96 50.63
CA ARG A 6 -14.16 30.93 51.56
C ARG A 6 -14.49 29.46 51.17
N ASP A 7 -13.43 28.66 51.08
CA ASP A 7 -13.13 27.42 51.82
C ASP A 7 -14.05 26.17 51.78
N ASP A 8 -13.53 25.19 51.03
CA ASP A 8 -13.09 23.86 51.52
C ASP A 8 -14.14 22.71 51.61
N PRO A 9 -13.73 21.43 51.85
CA PRO A 9 -13.55 20.42 50.80
C PRO A 9 -14.32 19.10 51.10
N GLY A 10 -14.36 18.15 50.17
CA GLY A 10 -15.04 16.87 50.44
C GLY A 10 -14.60 15.70 49.56
N ASN A 11 -13.77 14.83 50.15
CA ASN A 11 -13.49 13.42 49.85
C ASN A 11 -13.03 13.04 48.43
N LEU A 12 -11.76 12.70 48.17
CA LEU A 12 -10.87 11.68 48.78
C LEU A 12 -11.42 10.25 48.73
N ALA A 13 -10.95 9.50 47.73
CA ALA A 13 -10.64 8.08 47.82
C ALA A 13 -9.37 7.79 47.00
N ALA A 14 -8.23 7.80 47.69
CA ALA A 14 -7.04 6.99 47.37
C ALA A 14 -7.22 5.62 48.11
N PRO A 15 -6.29 4.63 48.11
CA PRO A 15 -4.87 4.65 47.74
C PRO A 15 -4.44 3.39 46.95
N SER A 16 -3.21 3.22 46.43
CA SER A 16 -2.06 2.80 47.25
C SER A 16 -0.84 2.51 46.36
N LEU A 17 0.19 3.34 46.51
CA LEU A 17 1.59 2.98 46.30
C LEU A 17 2.10 2.46 47.65
N VAL A 18 2.62 1.23 47.68
CA VAL A 18 3.30 0.67 48.88
C VAL A 18 4.73 0.32 48.53
N ARG A 19 5.61 0.85 49.37
CA ARG A 19 7.05 0.64 49.48
C ARG A 19 7.43 -0.81 49.81
N SER A 20 8.66 -1.12 49.44
CA SER A 20 9.58 -2.11 50.04
C SER A 20 9.55 -2.20 51.57
N GLU A 21 9.58 -3.42 52.12
CA GLU A 21 10.11 -3.77 53.45
C GLU A 21 10.35 -5.31 53.58
N PRO A 22 11.03 -5.84 54.64
CA PRO A 22 12.07 -6.86 54.50
C PRO A 22 11.82 -8.18 55.30
N GLU A 23 12.85 -9.04 55.23
CA GLU A 23 13.26 -10.09 56.18
C GLU A 23 12.34 -11.27 56.52
N ARG A 24 12.90 -12.48 56.36
CA ARG A 24 12.85 -13.51 57.41
C ARG A 24 14.06 -14.45 57.34
N ALA A 25 14.90 -14.34 58.35
CA ALA A 25 15.93 -15.30 58.71
C ALA A 25 15.40 -16.33 59.73
N LEU A 26 16.03 -17.52 59.72
CA LEU A 26 16.42 -18.42 60.83
C LEU A 26 16.07 -19.90 60.52
N PRO A 27 16.81 -20.90 61.07
CA PRO A 27 17.83 -20.82 62.12
C PRO A 27 19.17 -21.54 61.83
N ARG A 28 20.20 -21.16 62.60
CA ARG A 28 21.49 -21.88 62.73
C ARG A 28 21.33 -23.15 63.59
N PRO A 29 21.98 -24.27 63.22
CA PRO A 29 22.31 -25.33 64.17
C PRO A 29 23.70 -25.15 64.79
N ARG A 30 23.79 -25.58 66.04
CA ARG A 30 24.85 -25.37 67.03
C ARG A 30 26.16 -26.12 66.72
N LEU A 31 27.25 -25.49 67.14
CA LEU A 31 28.59 -26.04 67.32
C LEU A 31 28.57 -27.31 68.19
N LEU A 32 29.07 -28.42 67.65
CA LEU A 32 29.58 -29.55 68.42
C LEU A 32 31.11 -29.52 68.36
N ARG A 33 31.72 -29.47 69.55
CA ARG A 33 33.18 -29.52 69.76
C ARG A 33 33.73 -30.89 69.34
N PRO A 34 34.92 -30.97 68.72
CA PRO A 34 35.72 -32.19 68.78
C PRO A 34 36.49 -32.26 70.12
N PRO A 35 36.68 -33.45 70.71
CA PRO A 35 37.43 -33.61 71.94
C PRO A 35 38.94 -33.46 71.70
N ARG A 36 39.62 -32.81 72.66
CA ARG A 36 41.09 -32.84 72.78
C ARG A 36 41.51 -34.16 73.41
N TYR A 37 42.42 -34.89 72.77
CA TYR A 37 43.28 -35.85 73.45
C TYR A 37 44.76 -35.63 73.08
N ALA A 38 45.51 -35.59 74.18
CA ALA A 38 46.94 -35.68 74.44
C ALA A 38 47.98 -35.81 73.30
N ARG A 39 49.01 -34.98 73.47
CA ARG A 39 50.43 -35.23 73.18
C ARG A 39 50.83 -36.70 73.42
N GLY A 40 51.42 -37.31 72.38
CA GLY A 40 52.40 -38.39 72.48
C GLY A 40 53.58 -38.02 71.60
N GLY A 41 54.80 -38.03 72.16
CA GLY A 41 56.02 -37.61 71.48
C GLY A 41 56.73 -38.71 70.71
N ALA A 42 57.76 -38.25 69.98
CA ALA A 42 58.93 -38.96 69.45
C ALA A 42 58.72 -39.94 68.28
N ALA A 43 59.19 -39.60 67.08
CA ALA A 43 60.56 -39.89 66.63
C ALA A 43 60.67 -39.64 65.11
N GLY A 44 61.84 -39.16 64.67
CA GLY A 44 62.07 -38.56 63.36
C GLY A 44 61.98 -39.50 62.15
N TRP A 45 61.87 -38.90 60.96
CA TRP A 45 62.94 -38.98 59.97
C TRP A 45 62.81 -37.91 58.88
N TYR A 46 63.96 -37.53 58.33
CA TYR A 46 64.27 -36.41 57.44
C TYR A 46 63.52 -36.40 56.10
N GLY A 47 63.25 -35.22 55.54
CA GLY A 47 62.62 -35.13 54.21
C GLY A 47 62.52 -33.79 53.49
N SER A 48 63.46 -32.84 53.70
CA SER A 48 63.86 -31.76 52.77
C SER A 48 62.83 -30.70 52.31
N GLY A 49 63.27 -29.43 52.25
CA GLY A 49 62.59 -28.37 51.51
C GLY A 49 62.31 -28.72 50.03
N ALA A 50 62.97 -29.76 49.50
CA ALA A 50 62.72 -30.30 48.17
C ALA A 50 61.34 -30.96 48.03
N ALA A 51 60.76 -31.61 49.04
CA ALA A 51 59.44 -32.26 48.91
C ALA A 51 58.27 -31.26 48.81
N ARG A 52 58.35 -30.14 49.56
CA ARG A 52 57.40 -29.02 49.47
C ARG A 52 57.58 -28.22 48.18
N ALA A 53 58.84 -28.05 47.74
CA ALA A 53 59.14 -27.44 46.44
C ALA A 53 58.68 -28.32 45.27
N PHE A 54 58.81 -29.65 45.35
CA PHE A 54 58.32 -30.59 44.34
C PHE A 54 56.79 -30.61 44.28
N ALA A 55 56.10 -30.65 45.42
CA ALA A 55 54.65 -30.57 45.45
C ALA A 55 54.14 -29.22 44.88
N ALA A 56 54.81 -28.10 45.17
CA ALA A 56 54.49 -26.81 44.59
C ALA A 56 54.76 -26.74 43.08
N LEU A 57 55.89 -27.28 42.60
CA LEU A 57 56.21 -27.37 41.16
C LEU A 57 55.26 -28.29 40.40
N VAL A 58 54.85 -29.41 40.99
CA VAL A 58 53.88 -30.33 40.38
C VAL A 58 52.49 -29.71 40.36
N VAL A 59 52.03 -29.05 41.44
CA VAL A 59 50.74 -28.36 41.44
C VAL A 59 50.75 -27.19 40.47
N THR A 60 51.82 -26.38 40.43
CA THR A 60 51.93 -25.26 39.47
C THR A 60 52.07 -25.77 38.05
N GLY A 61 52.85 -26.82 37.80
CA GLY A 61 52.98 -27.47 36.51
C GLY A 61 51.69 -28.12 36.04
N VAL A 62 50.92 -28.75 36.93
CA VAL A 62 49.59 -29.30 36.66
C VAL A 62 48.57 -28.19 36.45
N LEU A 63 48.66 -27.06 37.17
CA LEU A 63 47.77 -25.91 36.98
C LEU A 63 48.08 -25.16 35.68
N VAL A 64 49.36 -24.99 35.33
CA VAL A 64 49.81 -24.46 34.03
C VAL A 64 49.43 -25.43 32.92
N LEU A 65 49.59 -26.74 33.11
CA LEU A 65 49.15 -27.76 32.16
C LEU A 65 47.62 -27.79 32.04
N LEU A 66 46.87 -27.61 33.13
CA LEU A 66 45.40 -27.52 33.11
C LEU A 66 44.95 -26.22 32.46
N VAL A 67 45.58 -25.08 32.74
CA VAL A 67 45.29 -23.80 32.07
C VAL A 67 45.69 -23.89 30.59
N TYR A 68 46.80 -24.54 30.26
CA TYR A 68 47.26 -24.79 28.89
C TYR A 68 46.34 -25.79 28.16
N LEU A 69 45.85 -26.83 28.81
CA LEU A 69 44.86 -27.78 28.29
C LEU A 69 43.47 -27.14 28.17
N VAL A 70 43.10 -26.24 29.09
CA VAL A 70 41.86 -25.44 29.04
C VAL A 70 41.96 -24.40 27.91
N SER A 71 43.10 -23.74 27.71
CA SER A 71 43.37 -22.91 26.53
C SER A 71 43.31 -23.75 25.25
N LEU A 72 43.96 -24.91 25.18
CA LEU A 72 43.91 -25.81 24.01
C LEU A 72 42.52 -26.42 23.73
N SER A 73 41.57 -26.31 24.65
CA SER A 73 40.22 -26.88 24.52
C SER A 73 39.11 -25.85 24.29
N SER A 74 39.45 -24.55 24.29
CA SER A 74 38.47 -23.52 23.96
C SER A 74 38.28 -23.44 22.45
N ARG A 75 37.21 -24.08 21.96
CA ARG A 75 36.80 -23.98 20.56
C ARG A 75 36.54 -22.51 20.19
N PRO A 76 36.80 -22.12 18.94
CA PRO A 76 36.34 -20.83 18.44
C PRO A 76 34.81 -20.70 18.63
N ALA A 77 34.32 -19.48 18.83
CA ALA A 77 32.91 -19.19 19.05
C ALA A 77 32.38 -18.21 17.99
N ILE A 78 31.09 -18.34 17.67
CA ILE A 78 30.38 -17.49 16.72
C ILE A 78 29.24 -16.78 17.44
N SER A 79 29.14 -15.46 17.27
CA SER A 79 28.16 -14.61 17.96
C SER A 79 27.76 -13.40 17.10
N ASN A 80 26.89 -12.52 17.62
CA ASN A 80 26.44 -11.29 16.95
C ASN A 80 25.86 -11.54 15.53
N LEU A 81 24.99 -12.54 15.43
CA LEU A 81 24.38 -12.95 14.18
C LEU A 81 23.41 -11.87 13.66
N SER A 82 23.58 -11.52 12.39
CA SER A 82 22.66 -10.68 11.62
C SER A 82 22.39 -11.36 10.27
N PRO A 83 21.15 -11.40 9.76
CA PRO A 83 19.91 -11.11 10.49
C PRO A 83 19.78 -11.96 11.76
N ARG A 84 18.97 -11.50 12.72
CA ARG A 84 18.74 -12.29 13.95
C ARG A 84 18.08 -13.62 13.57
N PRO A 85 18.41 -14.73 14.26
CA PRO A 85 17.75 -16.01 14.00
C PRO A 85 16.23 -15.90 14.06
N ASN A 86 15.55 -16.54 13.11
CA ASN A 86 14.10 -16.60 12.98
C ASN A 86 13.42 -15.23 12.84
N THR A 87 14.12 -14.24 12.25
CA THR A 87 13.54 -12.93 11.91
C THR A 87 13.32 -12.77 10.43
N GLU A 88 12.55 -11.75 10.06
CA GLU A 88 12.33 -11.35 8.67
C GLU A 88 13.14 -10.10 8.35
N THR A 89 13.73 -10.05 7.16
CA THR A 89 14.45 -8.87 6.68
C THR A 89 13.55 -8.01 5.79
N PRO A 90 13.75 -6.68 5.75
CA PRO A 90 13.12 -5.84 4.74
C PRO A 90 13.47 -6.26 3.30
N PRO A 91 12.68 -5.87 2.28
CA PRO A 91 13.03 -6.09 0.89
C PRO A 91 14.36 -5.43 0.49
N GLY A 92 15.14 -6.10 -0.35
CA GLY A 92 16.40 -5.63 -0.90
C GLY A 92 17.64 -6.37 -0.40
N PRO A 93 18.81 -5.71 -0.41
CA PRO A 93 20.06 -6.33 0.03
C PRO A 93 20.01 -6.70 1.52
N VAL A 94 20.28 -7.98 1.81
CA VAL A 94 20.40 -8.50 3.16
C VAL A 94 21.87 -8.53 3.54
N THR A 95 22.23 -7.87 4.63
CA THR A 95 23.58 -7.95 5.21
C THR A 95 23.62 -9.06 6.26
N ILE A 96 24.25 -10.16 5.88
CA ILE A 96 24.56 -11.30 6.73
C ILE A 96 25.87 -11.01 7.44
N ARG A 97 25.89 -11.06 8.77
CA ARG A 97 27.07 -10.77 9.58
C ARG A 97 27.17 -11.72 10.75
N ALA A 98 28.40 -12.11 11.09
CA ALA A 98 28.71 -12.82 12.33
C ALA A 98 30.07 -12.37 12.87
N THR A 99 30.24 -12.42 14.19
CA THR A 99 31.53 -12.26 14.86
C THR A 99 32.08 -13.63 15.20
N VAL A 100 33.30 -13.89 14.78
CA VAL A 100 34.05 -15.13 15.03
C VAL A 100 35.18 -14.78 15.99
N ALA A 101 35.31 -15.52 17.09
CA ALA A 101 36.33 -15.27 18.10
C ALA A 101 36.99 -16.58 18.55
N SER A 102 38.30 -16.54 18.82
CA SER A 102 39.06 -17.65 19.40
C SER A 102 39.91 -17.12 20.55
N ASN A 103 39.86 -17.76 21.72
CA ASN A 103 40.63 -17.31 22.89
C ASN A 103 41.99 -18.00 23.01
N ALA A 104 42.21 -19.06 22.24
CA ALA A 104 43.37 -19.94 22.37
C ALA A 104 44.44 -19.71 21.29
N GLN A 105 43.98 -19.51 20.06
CA GLN A 105 44.80 -19.54 18.85
C GLN A 105 44.25 -18.52 17.84
N PRO A 106 45.12 -17.93 17.01
CA PRO A 106 44.68 -17.09 15.90
C PRO A 106 43.69 -17.79 14.97
N ILE A 107 42.75 -17.02 14.42
CA ILE A 107 41.82 -17.52 13.42
C ILE A 107 42.57 -17.74 12.11
N ARG A 108 42.41 -18.93 11.52
CA ARG A 108 43.06 -19.31 10.26
C ARG A 108 42.14 -19.15 9.06
N ARG A 109 40.89 -19.59 9.18
CA ARG A 109 39.92 -19.60 8.08
C ARG A 109 38.49 -19.49 8.58
N VAL A 110 37.66 -18.79 7.81
CA VAL A 110 36.20 -18.82 7.94
C VAL A 110 35.58 -19.22 6.61
N ILE A 111 34.53 -20.04 6.65
CA ILE A 111 33.72 -20.42 5.50
C ILE A 111 32.29 -19.97 5.82
N MET A 112 31.63 -19.33 4.87
CA MET A 112 30.21 -19.03 4.96
C MET A 112 29.48 -19.76 3.85
N THR A 113 28.33 -20.33 4.17
CA THR A 113 27.40 -20.89 3.19
C THR A 113 26.02 -20.29 3.38
N ILE A 114 25.29 -20.13 2.28
CA ILE A 114 23.89 -19.71 2.24
C ILE A 114 23.14 -20.77 1.44
N ASP A 115 22.13 -21.40 2.06
CA ASP A 115 21.37 -22.52 1.48
C ASP A 115 22.26 -23.65 0.93
N GLY A 116 23.36 -23.92 1.63
CA GLY A 116 24.35 -24.93 1.24
C GLY A 116 25.36 -24.48 0.17
N ALA A 117 25.20 -23.31 -0.45
CA ALA A 117 26.17 -22.77 -1.41
C ALA A 117 27.25 -21.96 -0.68
N ILE A 118 28.53 -22.22 -0.97
CA ILE A 118 29.65 -21.46 -0.42
C ILE A 118 29.64 -20.04 -1.00
N VAL A 119 29.78 -19.04 -0.12
CA VAL A 119 29.92 -17.63 -0.49
C VAL A 119 31.23 -17.06 0.05
N GLU A 120 31.69 -15.96 -0.56
CA GLU A 120 32.91 -15.25 -0.14
C GLU A 120 32.52 -14.01 0.70
N PRO A 121 32.57 -14.08 2.04
CA PRO A 121 32.29 -12.92 2.88
C PRO A 121 33.49 -11.96 2.92
N ALA A 122 33.21 -10.66 3.04
CA ALA A 122 34.21 -9.70 3.47
C ALA A 122 34.61 -9.98 4.92
N VAL A 123 35.90 -10.07 5.19
CA VAL A 123 36.46 -10.32 6.53
C VAL A 123 37.13 -9.06 7.05
N SER A 124 36.61 -8.52 8.14
CA SER A 124 37.24 -7.44 8.90
C SER A 124 37.96 -8.03 10.11
N VAL A 125 39.30 -8.01 10.06
CA VAL A 125 40.17 -8.50 11.14
C VAL A 125 40.28 -7.41 12.20
N GLN A 126 39.69 -7.62 13.38
CA GLN A 126 39.86 -6.69 14.51
C GLN A 126 41.13 -7.01 15.30
N SER A 127 41.44 -8.30 15.39
CA SER A 127 42.69 -8.86 15.87
C SER A 127 42.88 -10.25 15.26
N ASP A 128 44.03 -10.85 15.47
CA ASP A 128 44.31 -12.24 15.06
C ASP A 128 43.32 -13.24 15.68
N HIS A 129 42.60 -12.85 16.74
CA HIS A 129 41.69 -13.68 17.52
C HIS A 129 40.21 -13.34 17.31
N VAL A 130 39.88 -12.22 16.65
CA VAL A 130 38.49 -11.75 16.47
C VAL A 130 38.29 -11.20 15.07
N TRP A 131 37.48 -11.91 14.29
CA TRP A 131 37.12 -11.53 12.92
C TRP A 131 35.62 -11.24 12.83
N VAL A 132 35.27 -10.22 12.06
CA VAL A 132 33.88 -9.94 11.68
C VAL A 132 33.71 -10.32 10.22
N VAL A 133 32.84 -11.30 9.95
CA VAL A 133 32.51 -11.71 8.58
C VAL A 133 31.20 -11.08 8.17
N THR A 134 31.16 -10.51 6.96
CA THR A 134 30.00 -9.81 6.40
C THR A 134 29.80 -10.21 4.95
N PHE A 135 28.59 -10.59 4.57
CA PHE A 135 28.19 -10.86 3.21
C PHE A 135 26.87 -10.13 2.92
N THR A 136 26.82 -9.40 1.81
CA THR A 136 25.62 -8.66 1.42
C THR A 136 25.14 -9.12 0.06
N ALA A 137 23.90 -9.58 -0.03
CA ALA A 137 23.29 -10.01 -1.29
C ALA A 137 21.79 -9.74 -1.30
N VAL A 138 21.21 -9.61 -2.49
CA VAL A 138 19.75 -9.63 -2.66
C VAL A 138 19.32 -11.09 -2.73
N LEU A 139 18.53 -11.51 -1.76
CA LEU A 139 18.05 -12.88 -1.65
C LEU A 139 16.63 -13.01 -2.23
N ARG A 140 16.27 -14.21 -2.66
CA ARG A 140 14.89 -14.48 -3.11
C ARG A 140 13.94 -14.35 -1.93
N ARG A 141 12.67 -14.14 -2.19
CA ARG A 141 11.68 -14.18 -1.11
C ARG A 141 11.61 -15.61 -0.54
N GLY A 142 11.68 -15.74 0.78
CA GLY A 142 11.52 -17.02 1.46
C GLY A 142 12.54 -17.26 2.57
N PRO A 143 12.50 -18.45 3.20
CA PRO A 143 13.46 -18.84 4.22
C PRO A 143 14.85 -19.06 3.61
N HIS A 144 15.87 -18.59 4.31
CA HIS A 144 17.27 -18.82 3.99
C HIS A 144 17.99 -19.35 5.23
N GLU A 145 18.90 -20.31 5.04
CA GLU A 145 19.79 -20.81 6.08
C GLU A 145 21.21 -20.33 5.82
N VAL A 146 21.83 -19.71 6.83
CA VAL A 146 23.24 -19.35 6.82
C VAL A 146 23.99 -20.28 7.74
N ARG A 147 25.14 -20.78 7.29
CA ARG A 147 26.10 -21.47 8.15
C ARG A 147 27.47 -20.81 8.04
N VAL A 148 28.07 -20.55 9.20
CA VAL A 148 29.45 -20.07 9.33
C VAL A 148 30.26 -21.15 10.02
N ASP A 149 31.36 -21.56 9.41
CA ASP A 149 32.34 -22.48 9.96
C ASP A 149 33.67 -21.76 10.15
N VAL A 150 34.30 -21.92 11.31
CA VAL A 150 35.60 -21.33 11.67
C VAL A 150 36.63 -22.42 11.94
N ILE A 151 37.87 -22.15 11.54
CA ILE A 151 39.05 -22.97 11.82
C ILE A 151 40.15 -22.06 12.39
N ASP A 152 40.72 -22.42 13.54
CA ASP A 152 41.90 -21.74 14.10
C ASP A 152 43.22 -22.34 13.60
N GLU A 153 44.36 -21.77 14.00
CA GLU A 153 45.68 -22.28 13.60
C GLU A 153 46.03 -23.66 14.18
N ALA A 154 45.45 -24.05 15.31
CA ALA A 154 45.55 -25.41 15.86
C ALA A 154 44.65 -26.42 15.13
N GLY A 155 43.85 -25.96 14.16
CA GLY A 155 42.93 -26.79 13.39
C GLY A 155 41.63 -27.13 14.13
N GLN A 156 41.36 -26.53 15.30
CA GLN A 156 40.07 -26.65 15.97
C GLN A 156 39.00 -26.01 15.11
N ARG A 157 37.83 -26.64 15.07
CA ARG A 157 36.70 -26.19 14.27
C ARG A 157 35.46 -25.99 15.13
N ASP A 158 34.71 -24.97 14.80
CA ASP A 158 33.33 -24.82 15.26
C ASP A 158 32.47 -24.27 14.12
N GLY A 159 31.16 -24.44 14.24
CA GLY A 159 30.23 -23.97 13.22
C GLY A 159 28.87 -23.65 13.79
N HIS A 160 28.25 -22.61 13.25
CA HIS A 160 26.94 -22.16 13.67
C HIS A 160 26.06 -21.94 12.45
N ALA A 161 24.84 -22.50 12.49
CA ALA A 161 23.83 -22.30 11.47
C ALA A 161 22.62 -21.59 12.08
N TRP A 162 22.04 -20.67 11.32
CA TRP A 162 20.79 -20.01 11.69
C TRP A 162 19.99 -19.66 10.45
N SER A 163 18.67 -19.55 10.61
CA SER A 163 17.77 -19.20 9.53
C SER A 163 17.14 -17.83 9.74
N PHE A 164 16.73 -17.21 8.65
CA PHE A 164 15.88 -16.02 8.63
C PHE A 164 15.00 -16.08 7.38
N THR A 165 14.01 -15.19 7.27
CA THR A 165 13.17 -15.06 6.07
C THR A 165 13.52 -13.77 5.34
N ALA A 166 13.88 -13.84 4.06
CA ALA A 166 14.06 -12.67 3.23
C ALA A 166 12.73 -12.27 2.58
N ALA A 167 12.38 -10.98 2.62
CA ALA A 167 11.19 -10.47 1.94
C ALA A 167 11.31 -10.45 0.39
N GLY A 168 12.54 -10.62 -0.13
CA GLY A 168 12.85 -10.63 -1.57
C GLY A 168 13.50 -9.33 -2.06
N PRO A 169 13.60 -9.12 -3.38
CA PRO A 169 14.09 -7.87 -3.95
C PRO A 169 13.15 -6.69 -3.66
N ARG A 170 13.69 -5.47 -3.71
CA ARG A 170 12.86 -4.26 -3.70
C ARG A 170 12.03 -4.19 -4.98
N ILE A 171 10.80 -3.71 -4.84
CA ILE A 171 9.90 -3.42 -5.95
C ILE A 171 9.62 -1.92 -5.88
N ALA A 172 9.96 -1.19 -6.94
CA ALA A 172 9.74 0.23 -6.99
C ALA A 172 8.23 0.55 -7.03
N PRO A 173 7.80 1.69 -6.49
CA PRO A 173 6.41 2.12 -6.62
C PRO A 173 6.02 2.26 -8.10
N THR A 174 4.76 2.06 -8.44
CA THR A 174 4.24 2.39 -9.78
C THR A 174 3.55 3.74 -9.69
N VAL A 175 3.75 4.59 -10.70
CA VAL A 175 3.10 5.90 -10.83
C VAL A 175 2.35 5.92 -12.15
N THR A 176 1.06 6.26 -12.11
CA THR A 176 0.19 6.35 -13.29
C THR A 176 -0.54 7.68 -13.28
N PHE A 177 -0.28 8.55 -14.26
CA PHE A 177 -1.02 9.81 -14.36
C PHE A 177 -2.51 9.56 -14.65
N THR A 178 -3.39 10.21 -13.87
CA THR A 178 -4.84 10.18 -14.09
C THR A 178 -5.31 11.39 -14.91
N GLY A 179 -4.52 12.48 -14.93
CA GLY A 179 -4.71 13.60 -15.84
C GLY A 179 -3.86 14.82 -15.45
N PRO A 180 -3.43 15.67 -16.40
CA PRO A 180 -3.47 15.45 -17.85
C PRO A 180 -2.70 14.18 -18.26
N LEU A 181 -3.02 13.61 -19.42
CA LEU A 181 -2.27 12.51 -20.03
C LEU A 181 -1.24 13.05 -21.05
N PRO A 182 -0.27 12.24 -21.49
CA PRO A 182 0.66 12.64 -22.53
C PRO A 182 -0.06 13.17 -23.79
N GLY A 183 0.24 14.41 -24.16
CA GLY A 183 -0.32 15.09 -25.33
C GLY A 183 -1.67 15.79 -25.11
N ASP A 184 -2.25 15.73 -23.91
CA ASP A 184 -3.47 16.48 -23.61
C ASP A 184 -3.22 18.00 -23.72
N SER A 185 -4.24 18.74 -24.17
CA SER A 185 -4.37 20.18 -23.97
C SER A 185 -5.45 20.46 -22.93
N VAL A 186 -5.13 21.30 -21.94
CA VAL A 186 -6.05 21.75 -20.88
C VAL A 186 -6.27 23.26 -20.94
N PRO A 187 -7.40 23.80 -20.44
CA PRO A 187 -7.61 25.24 -20.39
C PRO A 187 -6.59 25.92 -19.45
N ASP A 188 -6.34 27.21 -19.70
CA ASP A 188 -5.57 28.08 -18.82
C ASP A 188 -6.26 28.34 -17.47
N GLY A 189 -5.49 28.84 -16.51
CA GLY A 189 -5.92 28.98 -15.12
C GLY A 189 -5.54 27.79 -14.25
N VAL A 190 -6.39 27.41 -13.30
CA VAL A 190 -6.07 26.34 -12.34
C VAL A 190 -6.16 24.98 -13.03
N ALA A 191 -5.02 24.29 -13.16
CA ALA A 191 -4.93 22.96 -13.76
C ALA A 191 -4.80 21.89 -12.67
N HIS A 192 -5.59 20.83 -12.73
CA HIS A 192 -5.50 19.70 -11.79
C HIS A 192 -4.60 18.60 -12.34
N ILE A 193 -3.36 18.49 -11.85
CA ILE A 193 -2.42 17.45 -12.27
C ILE A 193 -2.43 16.34 -11.23
N ALA A 194 -2.77 15.12 -11.62
CA ALA A 194 -2.94 14.00 -10.71
C ALA A 194 -2.35 12.69 -11.24
N ALA A 195 -1.93 11.85 -10.30
CA ALA A 195 -1.43 10.51 -10.53
C ALA A 195 -1.85 9.56 -9.40
N GLU A 196 -2.08 8.30 -9.74
CA GLU A 196 -2.17 7.20 -8.81
C GLU A 196 -0.78 6.61 -8.56
N VAL A 197 -0.51 6.31 -7.30
CA VAL A 197 0.74 5.70 -6.85
C VAL A 197 0.40 4.38 -6.17
N VAL A 198 1.06 3.30 -6.59
CA VAL A 198 0.91 1.96 -6.00
C VAL A 198 2.25 1.49 -5.46
N SER A 199 2.33 1.12 -4.18
CA SER A 199 3.58 0.72 -3.54
C SER A 199 3.39 -0.36 -2.48
N GLY A 200 4.35 -1.27 -2.36
CA GLY A 200 4.39 -2.28 -1.30
C GLY A 200 4.86 -1.74 0.06
N GLY A 201 5.39 -0.51 0.10
CA GLY A 201 5.81 0.18 1.32
C GLY A 201 5.25 1.61 1.39
N ASP A 202 5.24 2.19 2.59
CA ASP A 202 4.78 3.56 2.79
C ASP A 202 5.60 4.56 1.96
N ILE A 203 4.94 5.56 1.38
CA ILE A 203 5.60 6.62 0.64
C ILE A 203 6.24 7.60 1.62
N VAL A 204 7.56 7.79 1.52
CA VAL A 204 8.31 8.74 2.36
C VAL A 204 8.61 10.05 1.65
N ARG A 205 8.55 10.05 0.32
CA ARG A 205 8.70 11.25 -0.51
C ARG A 205 7.86 11.13 -1.77
N ALA A 206 7.11 12.18 -2.08
CA ALA A 206 6.41 12.33 -3.34
C ALA A 206 6.50 13.80 -3.76
N GLU A 207 7.09 14.04 -4.92
CA GLU A 207 7.30 15.37 -5.48
C GLU A 207 6.69 15.45 -6.88
N MET A 208 6.01 16.56 -7.17
CA MET A 208 5.66 16.92 -8.54
C MET A 208 6.47 18.16 -8.96
N ARG A 209 6.99 18.12 -10.19
CA ARG A 209 7.71 19.22 -10.81
C ARG A 209 7.07 19.61 -12.13
N LEU A 210 6.97 20.91 -12.38
CA LEU A 210 6.60 21.49 -13.66
C LEU A 210 7.78 22.21 -14.28
N ASN A 211 8.20 21.81 -15.49
CA ASN A 211 9.36 22.39 -16.17
C ASN A 211 10.63 22.41 -15.29
N ASN A 212 10.78 21.40 -14.42
CA ASN A 212 11.80 21.21 -13.37
C ASN A 212 11.58 21.98 -12.05
N ASP A 213 10.64 22.90 -11.98
CA ASP A 213 10.31 23.62 -10.75
C ASP A 213 9.42 22.78 -9.83
N LEU A 214 9.78 22.69 -8.55
CA LEU A 214 8.98 21.98 -7.54
C LEU A 214 7.69 22.76 -7.27
N ILE A 215 6.55 22.06 -7.32
CA ILE A 215 5.24 22.66 -7.06
C ILE A 215 4.58 22.06 -5.80
N PRO A 216 3.68 22.81 -5.13
CA PRO A 216 2.89 22.28 -4.01
C PRO A 216 2.14 21.02 -4.44
N THR A 217 2.38 19.93 -3.72
CA THR A 217 1.89 18.59 -4.06
C THR A 217 1.20 17.98 -2.85
N PHE A 218 0.06 17.35 -3.07
CA PHE A 218 -0.75 16.69 -2.05
C PHE A 218 -0.74 15.18 -2.30
N LEU A 219 -0.47 14.40 -1.26
CA LEU A 219 -0.47 12.95 -1.30
C LEU A 219 -1.49 12.44 -0.27
N THR A 220 -2.45 11.64 -0.73
CA THR A 220 -3.53 11.11 0.10
C THR A 220 -3.56 9.58 -0.03
N PRO A 221 -3.43 8.80 1.06
CA PRO A 221 -3.61 7.36 0.99
C PRO A 221 -5.08 7.03 0.68
N GLU A 222 -5.32 6.10 -0.24
CA GLU A 222 -6.66 5.52 -0.41
C GLU A 222 -6.99 4.73 0.86
N THR A 223 -8.11 5.04 1.49
CA THR A 223 -8.49 4.39 2.75
C THR A 223 -8.91 2.95 2.46
N GLU A 224 -8.10 1.96 2.83
CA GLU A 224 -8.48 0.56 2.81
C GLU A 224 -9.76 0.39 3.65
N SER A 225 -10.86 0.04 2.99
CA SER A 225 -12.09 -0.34 3.67
C SER A 225 -11.90 -1.71 4.32
N GLY A 226 -11.43 -1.71 5.57
CA GLY A 226 -11.60 -2.82 6.50
C GLY A 226 -10.42 -3.78 6.65
N THR A 227 -10.10 -4.01 7.94
CA THR A 227 -9.38 -5.14 8.54
C THR A 227 -7.85 -5.25 8.38
N SER A 228 -7.19 -4.94 9.51
CA SER A 228 -6.02 -5.64 10.06
C SER A 228 -4.76 -5.68 9.18
N ALA A 229 -3.81 -4.80 9.53
CA ALA A 229 -2.40 -4.89 9.14
C ALA A 229 -1.81 -6.27 9.47
N GLN A 230 -1.90 -7.20 8.53
CA GLN A 230 -1.17 -8.45 8.52
C GLN A 230 0.17 -8.24 7.80
N ARG A 231 1.24 -8.79 8.37
CA ARG A 231 2.62 -8.59 7.93
C ARG A 231 2.79 -9.23 6.54
N GLY A 232 3.21 -8.42 5.57
CA GLY A 232 3.10 -8.71 4.13
C GLY A 232 2.01 -7.88 3.42
N SER A 233 1.78 -6.64 3.89
CA SER A 233 0.72 -5.75 3.43
C SER A 233 0.55 -5.76 1.91
N PRO A 234 -0.70 -5.80 1.40
CA PRO A 234 -0.94 -5.60 -0.02
C PRO A 234 -0.33 -4.28 -0.48
N ALA A 235 -0.09 -4.18 -1.80
CA ALA A 235 0.25 -2.90 -2.38
C ALA A 235 -0.85 -1.90 -1.99
N ARG A 236 -0.42 -0.78 -1.42
CA ARG A 236 -1.29 0.32 -1.03
C ARG A 236 -1.40 1.29 -2.19
N ASN A 237 -2.50 2.01 -2.23
CA ASN A 237 -2.77 3.03 -3.22
C ASN A 237 -2.71 4.42 -2.59
N TRP A 238 -2.18 5.38 -3.32
CA TRP A 238 -2.22 6.79 -2.97
C TRP A 238 -2.62 7.62 -4.19
N THR A 239 -3.33 8.71 -3.92
CA THR A 239 -3.58 9.76 -4.91
C THR A 239 -2.60 10.90 -4.67
N LEU A 240 -1.81 11.23 -5.69
CA LEU A 240 -0.91 12.38 -5.74
C LEU A 240 -1.52 13.44 -6.65
N PHE A 241 -1.66 14.69 -6.20
CA PHE A 241 -2.13 15.77 -7.08
C PHE A 241 -1.53 17.14 -6.76
N ALA A 242 -1.61 18.05 -7.72
CA ALA A 242 -1.24 19.45 -7.60
C ALA A 242 -2.20 20.33 -8.41
N GLU A 243 -2.42 21.58 -7.96
CA GLU A 243 -3.34 22.54 -8.58
C GLU A 243 -2.67 23.90 -8.88
N PRO A 244 -1.64 23.93 -9.75
CA PRO A 244 -1.01 25.18 -10.14
C PRO A 244 -1.91 26.02 -11.06
N THR A 245 -1.75 27.34 -10.99
CA THR A 245 -2.27 28.26 -12.01
C THR A 245 -1.28 28.31 -13.18
N LEU A 246 -1.73 27.96 -14.38
CA LEU A 246 -0.92 27.88 -15.59
C LEU A 246 -1.40 28.86 -16.65
N GLU A 247 -0.44 29.42 -17.38
CA GLU A 247 -0.65 30.25 -18.56
C GLU A 247 -0.56 29.39 -19.83
N PRO A 248 -1.07 29.85 -20.98
CA PRO A 248 -0.93 29.12 -22.23
C PRO A 248 0.52 28.77 -22.57
N GLY A 249 0.79 27.51 -22.93
CA GLY A 249 2.14 27.04 -23.21
C GLY A 249 2.31 25.53 -23.14
N SER A 250 3.52 25.04 -23.33
CA SER A 250 3.87 23.62 -23.18
C SER A 250 4.51 23.36 -21.82
N TYR A 251 4.09 22.28 -21.17
CA TYR A 251 4.54 21.92 -19.84
C TYR A 251 5.03 20.47 -19.79
N THR A 252 6.09 20.24 -19.03
CA THR A 252 6.55 18.90 -18.64
C THR A 252 6.24 18.69 -17.17
N ALA A 253 5.32 17.77 -16.86
CA ALA A 253 5.07 17.32 -15.49
C ALA A 253 5.92 16.07 -15.20
N ARG A 254 6.59 16.09 -14.06
CA ARG A 254 7.46 15.01 -13.58
C ARG A 254 7.05 14.67 -12.16
N VAL A 255 6.71 13.40 -11.92
CA VAL A 255 6.41 12.86 -10.59
C VAL A 255 7.56 11.98 -10.15
N ILE A 256 8.07 12.22 -8.95
CA ILE A 256 9.13 11.42 -8.33
C ILE A 256 8.60 10.89 -7.00
N VAL A 257 8.61 9.58 -6.82
CA VAL A 257 8.10 8.90 -5.63
C VAL A 257 9.19 8.01 -5.05
N GLU A 258 9.31 8.00 -3.72
CA GLU A 258 10.20 7.13 -2.96
C GLU A 258 9.44 6.44 -1.82
N ASP A 259 9.61 5.13 -1.71
CA ASP A 259 9.05 4.34 -0.62
C ASP A 259 9.99 4.25 0.62
N VAL A 260 9.47 3.74 1.73
CA VAL A 260 10.22 3.53 2.99
C VAL A 260 11.41 2.58 2.85
N TYR A 261 11.46 1.78 1.78
CA TYR A 261 12.57 0.89 1.48
C TYR A 261 13.64 1.60 0.63
N GLY A 262 13.44 2.85 0.22
CA GLY A 262 14.34 3.63 -0.62
C GLY A 262 14.27 3.24 -2.10
N SER A 263 13.17 2.62 -2.53
CA SER A 263 12.89 2.36 -3.95
C SER A 263 12.25 3.61 -4.55
N THR A 264 12.75 4.04 -5.71
CA THR A 264 12.31 5.27 -6.37
C THR A 264 11.72 5.01 -7.74
N THR A 265 10.67 5.76 -8.09
CA THR A 265 10.11 5.80 -9.44
C THR A 265 9.96 7.24 -9.88
N GLU A 266 10.20 7.45 -11.16
CA GLU A 266 10.06 8.73 -11.83
C GLU A 266 9.22 8.54 -13.09
N GLU A 267 8.15 9.33 -13.20
CA GLU A 267 7.26 9.31 -14.35
C GLU A 267 7.13 10.73 -14.92
N VAL A 268 7.12 10.86 -16.25
CA VAL A 268 7.15 12.16 -16.94
C VAL A 268 6.12 12.19 -18.06
N ILE A 269 5.33 13.26 -18.09
CA ILE A 269 4.39 13.54 -19.17
C ILE A 269 4.61 14.94 -19.73
N GLN A 270 4.17 15.13 -20.97
CA GLN A 270 4.08 16.45 -21.59
C GLN A 270 2.62 16.74 -21.93
N PHE A 271 2.19 17.97 -21.66
CA PHE A 271 0.85 18.46 -21.99
C PHE A 271 0.95 19.94 -22.37
N SER A 272 -0.11 20.48 -22.95
CA SER A 272 -0.20 21.91 -23.27
C SER A 272 -1.36 22.58 -22.53
N VAL A 273 -1.23 23.88 -22.37
CA VAL A 273 -2.27 24.76 -21.84
C VAL A 273 -2.70 25.69 -22.96
N VAL A 274 -4.00 25.79 -23.19
CA VAL A 274 -4.62 26.60 -24.25
C VAL A 274 -5.53 27.66 -23.64
N SER A 275 -5.59 28.83 -24.29
CA SER A 275 -6.41 29.95 -23.82
C SER A 275 -7.90 29.80 -24.11
N ASP A 276 -8.26 29.04 -25.14
CA ASP A 276 -9.67 28.76 -25.45
C ASP A 276 -10.04 27.37 -24.88
N PRO A 277 -10.92 27.30 -23.87
CA PRO A 277 -11.38 26.03 -23.31
C PRO A 277 -12.07 25.11 -24.34
N ALA A 278 -12.60 25.66 -25.43
CA ALA A 278 -13.17 24.85 -26.51
C ALA A 278 -12.09 24.08 -27.29
N GLU A 279 -10.87 24.62 -27.37
CA GLU A 279 -9.72 23.98 -28.02
C GLU A 279 -9.02 22.93 -27.13
N ALA A 280 -9.31 22.93 -25.83
CA ALA A 280 -8.76 21.94 -24.91
C ALA A 280 -9.25 20.52 -25.26
N SER A 281 -8.33 19.56 -25.34
CA SER A 281 -8.62 18.16 -25.57
C SER A 281 -9.13 17.47 -24.31
N ALA A 282 -8.82 18.02 -23.14
CA ALA A 282 -9.15 17.46 -21.84
C ALA A 282 -9.72 18.53 -20.90
N ARG A 283 -10.72 18.14 -20.11
CA ARG A 283 -11.37 18.99 -19.12
C ARG A 283 -11.52 18.24 -17.80
N PHE A 284 -11.01 18.82 -16.72
CA PHE A 284 -11.22 18.30 -15.37
C PHE A 284 -12.58 18.75 -14.80
N VAL A 285 -13.26 17.84 -14.10
CA VAL A 285 -14.54 18.07 -13.41
C VAL A 285 -14.35 17.85 -11.91
N ALA A 286 -14.07 18.93 -11.18
CA ALA A 286 -13.65 18.91 -9.78
C ALA A 286 -14.65 18.21 -8.85
N GLU A 287 -15.96 18.33 -9.10
CA GLU A 287 -17.00 17.71 -8.28
C GLU A 287 -16.96 16.18 -8.29
N THR A 288 -16.33 15.60 -9.31
CA THR A 288 -16.26 14.14 -9.52
C THR A 288 -14.82 13.62 -9.54
N GLY A 289 -13.83 14.52 -9.58
CA GLY A 289 -12.42 14.18 -9.74
C GLY A 289 -12.09 13.55 -11.09
N GLN A 290 -12.97 13.65 -12.09
CA GLN A 290 -12.79 12.98 -13.38
C GLN A 290 -12.37 13.95 -14.48
N TYR A 291 -11.54 13.44 -15.39
CA TYR A 291 -11.26 14.08 -16.66
C TYR A 291 -12.24 13.60 -17.74
N MET A 292 -12.69 14.52 -18.60
CA MET A 292 -13.30 14.21 -19.89
C MET A 292 -12.32 14.57 -20.99
N ARG A 293 -11.98 13.63 -21.87
CA ARG A 293 -11.10 13.86 -23.01
C ARG A 293 -11.85 13.70 -24.31
N ASN A 294 -11.26 14.20 -25.38
CA ASN A 294 -11.75 13.90 -26.72
C ASN A 294 -11.59 12.39 -27.01
N PRO A 295 -12.58 11.76 -27.66
CA PRO A 295 -13.75 12.40 -28.30
C PRO A 295 -14.98 12.60 -27.39
N PHE A 296 -15.00 12.07 -26.17
CA PHE A 296 -16.16 12.17 -25.27
C PHE A 296 -16.48 13.60 -24.81
N LYS A 297 -15.47 14.39 -24.47
CA LYS A 297 -15.62 15.83 -24.17
C LYS A 297 -16.37 16.54 -25.30
N ALA A 298 -15.88 16.42 -26.54
CA ALA A 298 -16.50 17.06 -27.70
C ALA A 298 -17.96 16.62 -27.91
N PHE A 299 -18.25 15.33 -27.77
CA PHE A 299 -19.63 14.82 -27.86
C PHE A 299 -20.52 15.39 -26.76
N TRP A 300 -20.03 15.43 -25.52
CA TRP A 300 -20.76 15.97 -24.38
C TRP A 300 -21.06 17.47 -24.57
N GLU A 301 -20.09 18.26 -25.03
CA GLU A 301 -20.27 19.71 -25.25
C GLU A 301 -21.25 19.98 -26.41
N ALA A 302 -21.21 19.18 -27.48
CA ALA A 302 -22.08 19.35 -28.64
C ALA A 302 -23.57 19.04 -28.37
N HIS A 303 -23.89 18.32 -27.30
CA HIS A 303 -25.25 17.81 -27.02
C HIS A 303 -25.82 18.28 -25.69
N ASP A 304 -25.46 19.47 -25.20
CA ASP A 304 -25.95 19.97 -23.90
C ASP A 304 -25.72 18.94 -22.77
N GLY A 305 -24.51 18.36 -22.78
CA GLY A 305 -24.19 17.16 -22.01
C GLY A 305 -24.38 17.33 -20.50
N ALA A 306 -24.25 18.55 -19.96
CA ALA A 306 -24.56 18.84 -18.57
C ALA A 306 -26.01 18.48 -18.23
N SER A 307 -26.96 18.89 -19.08
CA SER A 307 -28.38 18.62 -18.90
C SER A 307 -28.79 17.22 -19.36
N LEU A 308 -28.18 16.66 -20.41
CA LEU A 308 -28.58 15.34 -20.95
C LEU A 308 -27.85 14.14 -20.33
N PHE A 309 -26.54 14.24 -20.10
CA PHE A 309 -25.70 13.14 -19.61
C PHE A 309 -25.23 13.32 -18.16
N GLY A 310 -25.05 14.56 -17.72
CA GLY A 310 -24.55 14.91 -16.40
C GLY A 310 -23.04 14.84 -16.32
N ARG A 311 -22.53 14.78 -15.10
CA ARG A 311 -21.08 14.77 -14.86
C ARG A 311 -20.49 13.38 -15.08
N PRO A 312 -19.22 13.27 -15.51
CA PRO A 312 -18.50 12.01 -15.56
C PRO A 312 -18.36 11.41 -14.16
N LEU A 313 -18.50 10.09 -14.03
CA LEU A 313 -18.42 9.35 -12.77
C LEU A 313 -17.28 8.34 -12.73
N SER A 314 -16.70 8.03 -13.89
CA SER A 314 -15.56 7.12 -14.04
C SER A 314 -14.44 7.81 -14.81
N PRO A 315 -13.20 7.29 -14.72
CA PRO A 315 -12.21 7.56 -15.75
C PRO A 315 -12.68 6.98 -17.09
N GLU A 316 -11.99 7.35 -18.16
CA GLU A 316 -12.06 6.62 -19.42
C GLU A 316 -11.29 5.30 -19.28
N PHE A 317 -11.91 4.19 -19.64
CA PHE A 317 -11.25 2.89 -19.60
C PHE A 317 -11.77 1.97 -20.71
N VAL A 318 -10.98 0.95 -21.05
CA VAL A 318 -11.40 -0.11 -21.97
C VAL A 318 -12.19 -1.15 -21.17
N ASP A 319 -13.45 -1.37 -21.54
CA ASP A 319 -14.32 -2.34 -20.87
C ASP A 319 -14.07 -3.78 -21.36
N ASP A 320 -14.87 -4.73 -20.84
CA ASP A 320 -14.73 -6.16 -21.13
C ASP A 320 -15.03 -6.52 -22.60
N ARG A 321 -15.65 -5.61 -23.35
CA ARG A 321 -15.89 -5.74 -24.80
C ARG A 321 -14.72 -5.20 -25.63
N GLY A 322 -13.71 -4.61 -24.98
CA GLY A 322 -12.56 -4.01 -25.66
C GLY A 322 -12.85 -2.62 -26.23
N ILE A 323 -13.91 -1.94 -25.77
CA ILE A 323 -14.24 -0.58 -26.21
C ILE A 323 -13.94 0.43 -25.11
N THR A 324 -13.47 1.61 -25.51
CA THR A 324 -13.29 2.73 -24.57
C THR A 324 -14.66 3.24 -24.15
N VAL A 325 -14.88 3.37 -22.84
CA VAL A 325 -16.12 3.89 -22.27
C VAL A 325 -15.85 4.90 -21.16
N GLN A 326 -16.82 5.78 -20.93
CA GLN A 326 -16.90 6.59 -19.73
C GLN A 326 -18.34 6.66 -19.23
N TYR A 327 -18.52 6.46 -17.92
CA TYR A 327 -19.81 6.59 -17.27
C TYR A 327 -20.05 8.02 -16.83
N TYR A 328 -21.28 8.48 -16.99
CA TYR A 328 -21.80 9.77 -16.55
C TYR A 328 -23.00 9.53 -15.63
N GLU A 329 -23.50 10.56 -14.95
CA GLU A 329 -24.68 10.44 -14.07
C GLU A 329 -25.87 9.75 -14.78
N ARG A 330 -26.17 10.14 -16.02
CA ARG A 330 -27.36 9.70 -16.78
C ARG A 330 -27.04 8.95 -18.09
N ALA A 331 -25.77 8.75 -18.40
CA ALA A 331 -25.35 8.16 -19.66
C ALA A 331 -24.10 7.28 -19.53
N ARG A 332 -23.83 6.47 -20.54
CA ARG A 332 -22.51 5.87 -20.80
C ARG A 332 -22.12 6.24 -22.22
N LEU A 333 -21.02 6.96 -22.38
CA LEU A 333 -20.45 7.21 -23.71
C LEU A 333 -19.51 6.06 -24.05
N GLU A 334 -19.58 5.61 -25.29
CA GLU A 334 -18.78 4.52 -25.84
C GLU A 334 -18.11 5.00 -27.12
N GLN A 335 -16.83 4.65 -27.30
CA GLN A 335 -16.14 4.87 -28.55
C GLN A 335 -16.33 3.65 -29.44
N GLY A 336 -17.03 3.82 -30.55
CA GLY A 336 -17.23 2.80 -31.56
C GLY A 336 -15.91 2.37 -32.22
N PRO A 337 -15.90 1.23 -32.94
CA PRO A 337 -14.70 0.72 -33.61
C PRO A 337 -14.09 1.67 -34.66
N ASP A 338 -14.91 2.56 -35.21
CA ASP A 338 -14.55 3.61 -36.18
C ASP A 338 -14.09 4.91 -35.50
N GLY A 339 -14.06 4.95 -34.16
CA GLY A 339 -13.72 6.13 -33.37
C GLY A 339 -14.91 7.05 -33.07
N THR A 340 -16.10 6.77 -33.60
CA THR A 340 -17.30 7.59 -33.38
C THR A 340 -17.81 7.44 -31.95
N VAL A 341 -18.26 8.52 -31.32
CA VAL A 341 -18.89 8.45 -30.00
C VAL A 341 -20.36 8.09 -30.13
N ILE A 342 -20.77 7.05 -29.41
CA ILE A 342 -22.17 6.63 -29.30
C ILE A 342 -22.57 6.54 -27.83
N LEU A 343 -23.88 6.63 -27.58
CA LEU A 343 -24.47 6.37 -26.27
C LEU A 343 -24.75 4.87 -26.12
N GLY A 344 -24.25 4.30 -25.02
CA GLY A 344 -24.47 2.92 -24.63
C GLY A 344 -25.94 2.61 -24.38
N LEU A 345 -26.32 1.35 -24.56
CA LEU A 345 -27.71 0.87 -24.45
C LEU A 345 -28.15 0.65 -23.00
N ILE A 346 -27.85 1.62 -22.13
CA ILE A 346 -28.03 1.50 -20.68
C ILE A 346 -29.51 1.41 -20.26
N GLY A 347 -30.43 1.88 -21.09
CA GLY A 347 -31.87 1.69 -20.85
C GLY A 347 -32.30 0.25 -21.07
N ARG A 348 -31.75 -0.41 -22.11
CA ARG A 348 -31.93 -1.86 -22.33
C ARG A 348 -31.30 -2.69 -21.21
N GLU A 349 -30.13 -2.30 -20.72
CA GLU A 349 -29.45 -2.99 -19.61
C GLU A 349 -30.20 -2.86 -18.28
N ALA A 350 -30.84 -1.71 -18.03
CA ALA A 350 -31.58 -1.46 -16.81
C ALA A 350 -33.00 -2.04 -16.80
N LEU A 351 -33.56 -2.36 -17.98
CA LEU A 351 -34.92 -2.90 -18.09
C LEU A 351 -34.99 -4.31 -17.46
N PRO A 352 -35.82 -4.55 -16.41
CA PRO A 352 -35.81 -5.82 -15.69
C PRO A 352 -36.24 -7.04 -16.53
N ALA A 353 -37.18 -6.82 -17.46
CA ALA A 353 -37.68 -7.85 -18.37
C ALA A 353 -38.12 -7.20 -19.69
N PRO A 354 -37.93 -7.85 -20.84
CA PRO A 354 -38.48 -7.39 -22.11
C PRO A 354 -39.99 -7.19 -22.03
N THR A 355 -40.50 -6.17 -22.72
CA THR A 355 -41.94 -5.95 -22.85
C THR A 355 -42.42 -6.36 -24.24
N GLU A 356 -43.66 -6.82 -24.32
CA GLU A 356 -44.24 -7.26 -25.59
C GLU A 356 -44.54 -6.06 -26.51
N PRO A 357 -44.27 -6.17 -27.82
CA PRO A 357 -44.71 -5.20 -28.81
C PRO A 357 -46.22 -4.97 -28.77
N VAL A 358 -46.64 -3.76 -29.14
CA VAL A 358 -48.04 -3.41 -29.34
C VAL A 358 -48.37 -3.30 -30.83
N GLU A 359 -49.65 -3.47 -31.17
CA GLU A 359 -50.16 -3.15 -32.50
C GLU A 359 -50.10 -1.63 -32.74
N ASP A 360 -49.90 -1.23 -34.01
CA ASP A 360 -49.95 0.18 -34.38
C ASP A 360 -51.34 0.76 -34.02
N PRO A 361 -51.41 1.74 -33.10
CA PRO A 361 -52.69 2.29 -32.67
C PRO A 361 -53.39 3.11 -33.76
N HIS A 362 -52.72 3.37 -34.89
CA HIS A 362 -53.22 4.18 -36.01
C HIS A 362 -53.75 5.55 -35.57
N ASN A 363 -53.13 6.12 -34.54
CA ASN A 363 -53.51 7.40 -33.93
C ASN A 363 -52.40 8.44 -34.16
N PRO A 364 -52.67 9.57 -34.85
CA PRO A 364 -51.63 10.57 -35.14
C PRO A 364 -51.03 11.25 -33.89
N ALA A 365 -51.72 11.21 -32.74
CA ALA A 365 -51.18 11.71 -31.47
C ALA A 365 -50.10 10.79 -30.87
N VAL A 366 -50.04 9.53 -31.31
CA VAL A 366 -49.13 8.50 -30.81
C VAL A 366 -48.14 8.16 -31.90
N ARG A 367 -46.85 8.19 -31.58
CA ARG A 367 -45.81 7.78 -32.52
C ARG A 367 -45.52 6.30 -32.32
N TYR A 368 -45.84 5.48 -33.31
CA TYR A 368 -45.48 4.06 -33.35
C TYR A 368 -44.10 3.89 -33.99
N PHE A 369 -43.27 3.03 -33.39
CA PHE A 369 -41.95 2.67 -33.91
C PHE A 369 -41.94 1.20 -34.34
N PRO A 370 -42.04 0.89 -35.65
CA PRO A 370 -42.06 -0.49 -36.12
C PRO A 370 -40.76 -1.26 -35.85
N GLU A 371 -39.65 -0.55 -35.61
CA GLU A 371 -38.35 -1.14 -35.28
C GLU A 371 -38.35 -1.91 -33.95
N THR A 372 -39.15 -1.44 -32.99
CA THR A 372 -39.27 -2.06 -31.66
C THR A 372 -40.69 -2.51 -31.34
N GLY A 373 -41.67 -2.06 -32.12
CA GLY A 373 -43.08 -2.32 -31.90
C GLY A 373 -43.66 -1.57 -30.70
N HIS A 374 -43.03 -0.47 -30.28
CA HIS A 374 -43.47 0.33 -29.13
C HIS A 374 -43.96 1.72 -29.53
N THR A 375 -44.76 2.33 -28.66
CA THR A 375 -45.30 3.67 -28.90
C THR A 375 -44.70 4.74 -28.00
N LEU A 376 -44.81 5.98 -28.44
CA LEU A 376 -44.39 7.16 -27.69
C LEU A 376 -45.45 8.26 -27.83
N ALA A 377 -45.93 8.77 -26.71
CA ALA A 377 -46.99 9.77 -26.65
C ALA A 377 -46.75 10.82 -25.55
N GLY A 378 -47.63 11.83 -25.51
CA GLY A 378 -47.72 12.80 -24.42
C GLY A 378 -46.40 13.51 -24.10
N LYS A 379 -46.17 13.75 -22.80
CA LYS A 379 -45.00 14.50 -22.31
C LYS A 379 -43.68 13.81 -22.61
N PHE A 380 -43.62 12.48 -22.65
CA PHE A 380 -42.40 11.77 -23.02
C PHE A 380 -42.06 11.95 -24.50
N ARG A 381 -43.08 11.92 -25.39
CA ARG A 381 -42.88 12.26 -26.81
C ARG A 381 -42.34 13.67 -26.98
N GLU A 382 -42.98 14.65 -26.34
CA GLU A 382 -42.57 16.05 -26.41
C GLU A 382 -41.11 16.22 -25.95
N PHE A 383 -40.76 15.64 -24.80
CA PHE A 383 -39.40 15.69 -24.28
C PHE A 383 -38.39 15.02 -25.20
N TRP A 384 -38.69 13.79 -25.66
CA TRP A 384 -37.82 13.03 -26.55
C TRP A 384 -37.57 13.76 -27.87
N GLU A 385 -38.61 14.34 -28.49
CA GLU A 385 -38.51 15.08 -29.75
C GLU A 385 -37.69 16.37 -29.58
N GLN A 386 -37.83 17.06 -28.44
CA GLN A 386 -37.12 18.30 -28.15
C GLN A 386 -35.66 18.10 -27.71
N ARG A 387 -35.34 16.95 -27.11
CA ARG A 387 -34.04 16.69 -26.46
C ARG A 387 -33.12 15.75 -27.25
N GLY A 388 -33.38 15.57 -28.54
CA GLY A 388 -32.47 14.92 -29.47
C GLY A 388 -32.90 13.54 -30.00
N GLY A 389 -34.07 13.04 -29.60
CA GLY A 389 -34.71 11.89 -30.21
C GLY A 389 -33.87 10.61 -30.27
N ILE A 390 -33.87 9.94 -31.43
CA ILE A 390 -33.17 8.66 -31.66
C ILE A 390 -31.67 8.74 -31.32
N PRO A 391 -30.90 9.75 -31.80
CA PRO A 391 -29.48 9.87 -31.46
C PRO A 391 -29.16 9.84 -29.96
N ILE A 392 -30.03 10.40 -29.11
CA ILE A 392 -29.80 10.52 -27.67
C ILE A 392 -30.43 9.37 -26.90
N PHE A 393 -31.73 9.13 -27.10
CA PHE A 393 -32.49 8.18 -26.27
C PHE A 393 -32.62 6.81 -26.95
N GLY A 394 -32.51 6.75 -28.28
CA GLY A 394 -32.87 5.57 -29.07
C GLY A 394 -34.38 5.36 -29.17
N PHE A 395 -34.75 4.18 -29.63
CA PHE A 395 -36.16 3.77 -29.74
C PHE A 395 -36.78 3.49 -28.37
N PRO A 396 -38.09 3.72 -28.18
CA PRO A 396 -38.79 3.20 -27.01
C PRO A 396 -38.74 1.66 -27.02
N ILE A 397 -38.55 1.07 -25.85
CA ILE A 397 -38.50 -0.39 -25.64
C ILE A 397 -39.56 -0.87 -24.65
N THR A 398 -40.42 0.05 -24.21
CA THR A 398 -41.61 -0.20 -23.40
C THR A 398 -42.68 0.81 -23.78
N GLU A 399 -43.92 0.52 -23.40
CA GLU A 399 -44.95 1.55 -23.25
C GLU A 399 -44.70 2.37 -21.98
N GLU A 400 -45.52 3.41 -21.79
CA GLU A 400 -45.60 4.12 -20.52
C GLU A 400 -46.13 3.22 -19.41
N MET A 401 -45.43 3.14 -18.28
CA MET A 401 -45.81 2.29 -17.14
C MET A 401 -45.54 2.97 -15.79
N ASP A 402 -46.20 2.48 -14.75
CA ASP A 402 -45.99 2.97 -13.38
C ASP A 402 -45.02 2.05 -12.63
N GLU A 403 -43.89 2.61 -12.21
CA GLU A 403 -42.89 1.93 -11.39
C GLU A 403 -42.72 2.69 -10.07
N GLY A 404 -43.11 2.07 -8.95
CA GLY A 404 -42.97 2.68 -7.63
C GLY A 404 -43.73 4.00 -7.46
N GLY A 405 -44.86 4.18 -8.14
CA GLY A 405 -45.65 5.41 -8.13
C GLY A 405 -45.11 6.53 -9.02
N VAL A 406 -44.10 6.25 -9.84
CA VAL A 406 -43.57 7.16 -10.86
C VAL A 406 -43.93 6.61 -12.22
N ARG A 407 -44.51 7.47 -13.06
CA ARG A 407 -44.77 7.16 -14.46
C ARG A 407 -43.46 7.22 -15.24
N VAL A 408 -43.11 6.16 -15.94
CA VAL A 408 -41.82 6.01 -16.63
C VAL A 408 -41.97 5.36 -17.99
N GLN A 409 -40.94 5.52 -18.81
CA GLN A 409 -40.79 4.79 -20.07
C GLN A 409 -39.31 4.53 -20.34
N TYR A 410 -38.99 3.31 -20.76
CA TYR A 410 -37.63 2.94 -21.14
C TYR A 410 -37.43 3.10 -22.64
N PHE A 411 -36.23 3.59 -22.96
CA PHE A 411 -35.70 3.69 -24.30
C PHE A 411 -34.41 2.86 -24.36
N GLU A 412 -33.87 2.63 -25.54
CA GLU A 412 -32.64 1.86 -25.68
C GLU A 412 -31.48 2.40 -24.82
N ARG A 413 -31.33 3.73 -24.75
CA ARG A 413 -30.17 4.40 -24.14
C ARG A 413 -30.49 5.15 -22.84
N ALA A 414 -31.75 5.18 -22.43
CA ALA A 414 -32.18 5.95 -21.27
C ALA A 414 -33.49 5.44 -20.70
N ARG A 415 -33.84 5.94 -19.51
CA ARG A 415 -35.17 5.83 -18.92
C ARG A 415 -35.64 7.24 -18.59
N LEU A 416 -36.85 7.56 -19.01
CA LEU A 416 -37.49 8.84 -18.70
C LEU A 416 -38.51 8.66 -17.59
N GLU A 417 -38.64 9.67 -16.74
CA GLU A 417 -39.55 9.67 -15.61
C GLU A 417 -40.33 10.96 -15.58
N LEU A 418 -41.64 10.85 -15.33
CA LEU A 418 -42.50 12.00 -15.10
C LEU A 418 -42.56 12.28 -13.60
N ARG A 419 -41.97 13.40 -13.18
CA ARG A 419 -41.88 13.81 -11.78
C ARG A 419 -42.54 15.17 -11.55
N PRO A 420 -42.99 15.49 -10.31
CA PRO A 420 -43.37 16.85 -9.97
C PRO A 420 -42.20 17.80 -10.23
N ASN A 421 -42.47 18.96 -10.81
CA ASN A 421 -41.47 20.00 -10.99
C ASN A 421 -41.00 20.57 -9.64
N SER A 422 -39.85 21.25 -9.64
CA SER A 422 -39.21 21.75 -8.41
C SER A 422 -40.06 22.72 -7.59
N ASP A 423 -41.01 23.42 -8.22
CA ASP A 423 -41.95 24.35 -7.59
C ASP A 423 -43.32 23.72 -7.26
N GLY A 424 -43.53 22.44 -7.59
CA GLY A 424 -44.74 21.66 -7.26
C GLY A 424 -46.00 22.06 -8.03
N THR A 425 -45.88 22.89 -9.07
CA THR A 425 -47.00 23.44 -9.86
C THR A 425 -47.38 22.57 -11.06
N GLY A 426 -46.61 21.53 -11.37
CA GLY A 426 -46.82 20.69 -12.54
C GLY A 426 -45.93 19.44 -12.58
N MET A 427 -45.95 18.76 -13.71
CA MET A 427 -45.13 17.57 -13.96
C MET A 427 -44.12 17.84 -15.07
N GLU A 428 -42.88 17.45 -14.83
CA GLU A 428 -41.76 17.53 -15.77
C GLU A 428 -41.17 16.15 -16.07
N VAL A 429 -40.58 16.01 -17.25
CA VAL A 429 -39.85 14.81 -17.64
C VAL A 429 -38.39 14.98 -17.23
N THR A 430 -37.85 13.99 -16.53
CA THR A 430 -36.45 13.92 -16.12
C THR A 430 -35.82 12.62 -16.63
N ILE A 431 -34.50 12.62 -16.81
CA ILE A 431 -33.74 11.44 -17.23
C ILE A 431 -33.27 10.71 -15.97
N THR A 432 -33.61 9.43 -15.84
CA THR A 432 -33.11 8.59 -14.73
C THR A 432 -31.58 8.54 -14.75
N PRO A 433 -30.88 8.65 -13.60
CA PRO A 433 -29.43 8.51 -13.52
C PRO A 433 -28.96 7.05 -13.66
N LEU A 434 -29.26 6.42 -14.80
CA LEU A 434 -28.91 5.02 -15.06
C LEU A 434 -27.40 4.80 -15.13
N GLY A 435 -26.64 5.78 -15.64
CA GLY A 435 -25.18 5.68 -15.68
C GLY A 435 -24.58 5.57 -14.28
N GLU A 436 -25.08 6.35 -13.32
CA GLU A 436 -24.70 6.25 -11.91
C GLU A 436 -25.07 4.89 -11.31
N GLN A 437 -26.27 4.39 -11.56
CA GLN A 437 -26.75 3.11 -11.04
C GLN A 437 -25.87 1.95 -11.53
N LEU A 438 -25.61 1.89 -12.84
CA LEU A 438 -24.78 0.86 -13.45
C LEU A 438 -23.31 0.98 -13.03
N TRP A 439 -22.78 2.20 -12.88
CA TRP A 439 -21.42 2.39 -12.38
C TRP A 439 -21.25 1.89 -10.95
N ARG A 440 -22.22 2.18 -10.06
CA ARG A 440 -22.24 1.65 -8.69
C ARG A 440 -22.28 0.12 -8.67
N GLN A 441 -23.12 -0.48 -9.52
CA GLN A 441 -23.18 -1.94 -9.65
C GLN A 441 -21.84 -2.54 -10.10
N ARG A 442 -21.18 -1.92 -11.10
CA ARG A 442 -19.87 -2.36 -11.58
C ARG A 442 -18.80 -2.28 -10.49
N ARG A 443 -18.78 -1.22 -9.68
CA ARG A 443 -17.82 -1.06 -8.58
C ARG A 443 -18.10 -1.94 -7.36
N GLY A 444 -19.37 -2.26 -7.09
CA GLY A 444 -19.80 -3.05 -5.93
C GLY A 444 -19.82 -4.57 -6.16
N GLY A 445 -19.60 -5.03 -7.40
CA GLY A 445 -19.60 -6.45 -7.77
C GLY A 445 -18.23 -7.11 -7.82
N GLY A 446 -17.20 -6.50 -7.24
CA GLY A 446 -15.82 -6.99 -7.19
C GLY A 446 -15.49 -7.78 -5.93
#